data_AF-A0AAV5ZD80-F1
#
_entry.id   AF-A0AAV5ZD80-F1
#
_cell.length_a   1.000
_cell.length_b   1.000
_cell.length_c   1.000
_cell.angle_alpha   90.00
_cell.angle_beta   90.00
_cell.angle_gamma   90.00
#
_symmetry.space_group_name_H-M   'P 1'
#
loop_
_entity.id
_entity.type
_entity.pdbx_description
1 polymer ?
#
loop_
_entity_poly.entity_id
_entity_poly.type
_entity_poly.pdbx_seq_one_letter_code
_entity_poly.pdbx_strand_id
1 'polypeptide(L)'
;MEPTLSPDELRAQVGALADALELELRGLGRWSDRTPPPEAFKDMAPFGGRTMGFEQWIQFVLIPRIREAMREGAEFPSHSAVGVYAVRALDGDDDADRLCSLLSDLDWVIERRMAPPPRPRVSAPSATPASTETSRPDDATRAAVLSGYSQVLPLVHGEDLEQQLQIFNLFAQSLPPAMRPELSALLTKAAAATADPTSRARLERAARSIADGGKALD
;
A
#
# COMPACT_ATOMS: atom_id res chain seq x y z
N MET A 1 9.04 32.96 -26.55
CA MET A 1 9.12 33.70 -25.28
C MET A 1 8.54 32.76 -24.24
N GLU A 2 9.39 31.97 -23.61
CA GLU A 2 8.90 30.96 -22.65
C GLU A 2 8.42 31.68 -21.38
N PRO A 3 7.19 31.41 -20.89
CA PRO A 3 6.75 31.90 -19.59
C PRO A 3 7.50 31.14 -18.51
N THR A 4 8.66 31.65 -18.14
CA THR A 4 9.38 31.25 -16.94
C THR A 4 8.52 31.63 -15.73
N LEU A 5 7.99 30.64 -15.00
CA LEU A 5 7.22 30.86 -13.76
C LEU A 5 7.94 31.88 -12.87
N SER A 6 7.26 32.95 -12.49
CA SER A 6 7.84 33.98 -11.62
C SER A 6 8.13 33.38 -10.25
N PRO A 7 9.16 33.86 -9.51
CA PRO A 7 9.46 33.36 -8.18
C PRO A 7 8.27 33.41 -7.22
N ASP A 8 7.39 34.38 -7.39
CA ASP A 8 6.19 34.53 -6.58
C ASP A 8 5.10 33.50 -6.90
N GLU A 9 4.87 33.24 -8.19
CA GLU A 9 3.94 32.20 -8.66
C GLU A 9 4.41 30.79 -8.27
N LEU A 10 5.73 30.57 -8.28
CA LEU A 10 6.33 29.33 -7.80
C LEU A 10 6.04 29.14 -6.30
N ARG A 11 6.30 30.17 -5.47
CA ARG A 11 6.01 30.11 -4.02
C ARG A 11 4.53 29.88 -3.75
N ALA A 12 3.64 30.55 -4.49
CA ALA A 12 2.20 30.37 -4.33
C ALA A 12 1.76 28.93 -4.64
N GLN A 13 2.26 28.33 -5.73
CA GLN A 13 1.96 26.94 -6.07
C GLN A 13 2.51 25.94 -5.06
N VAL A 14 3.78 26.10 -4.67
CA VAL A 14 4.41 25.22 -3.66
C VAL A 14 3.70 25.33 -2.31
N GLY A 15 3.27 26.53 -1.92
CA GLY A 15 2.46 26.74 -0.71
C GLY A 15 1.11 26.04 -0.77
N ALA A 16 0.39 26.17 -1.89
CA ALA A 16 -0.89 25.50 -2.09
C ALA A 16 -0.75 23.96 -2.04
N LEU A 17 0.35 23.42 -2.58
CA LEU A 17 0.68 22.00 -2.47
C LEU A 17 0.96 21.58 -1.01
N ALA A 18 1.68 22.41 -0.24
CA ALA A 18 1.91 22.12 1.17
C ALA A 18 0.61 22.06 1.99
N ASP A 19 -0.34 22.96 1.72
CA ASP A 19 -1.66 22.93 2.37
C ASP A 19 -2.49 21.72 1.91
N ALA A 20 -2.40 21.33 0.64
CA ALA A 20 -3.05 20.13 0.13
C ALA A 20 -2.47 18.84 0.75
N LEU A 21 -1.15 18.77 0.93
CA LEU A 21 -0.46 17.66 1.61
C LEU A 21 -0.91 17.53 3.06
N GLU A 22 -1.02 18.65 3.78
CA GLU A 22 -1.52 18.69 5.15
C GLU A 22 -2.97 18.19 5.24
N LEU A 23 -3.85 18.66 4.33
CA LEU A 23 -5.24 18.22 4.28
C LEU A 23 -5.35 16.72 3.96
N GLU A 24 -4.54 16.23 3.02
CA GLU A 24 -4.53 14.82 2.64
C GLU A 24 -4.07 13.92 3.79
N LEU A 25 -2.96 14.26 4.46
CA LEU A 25 -2.49 13.52 5.63
C LEU A 25 -3.54 13.46 6.74
N ARG A 26 -4.30 14.53 6.94
CA ARG A 26 -5.43 14.54 7.89
C ARG A 26 -6.60 13.69 7.42
N GLY A 27 -6.95 13.77 6.13
CA GLY A 27 -8.00 12.95 5.52
C GLY A 27 -7.73 11.45 5.65
N LEU A 28 -6.46 11.05 5.50
CA LEU A 28 -5.99 9.68 5.68
C LEU A 28 -5.83 9.27 7.16
N GLY A 29 -6.01 10.19 8.12
CA GLY A 29 -5.78 9.92 9.54
C GLY A 29 -4.31 9.69 9.91
N ARG A 30 -3.36 10.14 9.06
CA ARG A 30 -1.91 9.96 9.22
C ARG A 30 -1.19 11.18 9.76
N TRP A 31 -1.93 12.26 9.97
CA TRP A 31 -1.44 13.44 10.68
C TRP A 31 -1.21 13.11 12.15
N SER A 32 -0.01 13.38 12.66
CA SER A 32 0.37 13.06 14.03
C SER A 32 0.34 14.29 14.92
N ASP A 33 -0.40 14.25 16.03
CA ASP A 33 -0.36 15.33 17.03
C ASP A 33 0.90 15.27 17.91
N ARG A 34 1.71 14.22 17.80
CA ARG A 34 2.93 14.02 18.58
C ARG A 34 4.16 14.33 17.75
N THR A 35 4.81 15.45 18.09
CA THR A 35 6.12 15.79 17.53
C THR A 35 7.16 14.72 17.86
N PRO A 36 7.97 14.27 16.87
CA PRO A 36 9.11 13.39 17.12
C PRO A 36 10.10 13.99 18.12
N PRO A 37 10.90 13.16 18.81
CA PRO A 37 11.95 13.68 19.69
C PRO A 37 12.99 14.49 18.88
N PRO A 38 13.66 15.49 19.50
CA PRO A 38 14.62 16.34 18.81
C PRO A 38 15.78 15.56 18.17
N GLU A 39 16.16 14.41 18.73
CA GLU A 39 17.14 13.48 18.16
C GLU A 39 16.71 12.95 16.79
N ALA A 40 15.41 12.75 16.57
CA ALA A 40 14.91 12.25 15.30
C ALA A 40 15.23 13.22 14.16
N PHE A 41 15.19 14.53 14.39
CA PHE A 41 15.48 15.54 13.35
C PHE A 41 16.96 15.66 12.99
N LYS A 42 17.87 15.23 13.87
CA LYS A 42 19.33 15.38 13.66
C LYS A 42 19.91 14.30 12.74
N ASP A 43 19.39 13.07 12.82
CA ASP A 43 19.98 11.89 12.17
C ASP A 43 19.03 11.19 11.18
N MET A 44 17.98 11.88 10.70
CA MET A 44 16.87 11.28 9.95
C MET A 44 17.17 10.65 8.60
N ALA A 45 18.36 10.83 8.03
CA ALA A 45 18.64 10.55 6.60
C ALA A 45 17.65 11.29 5.66
N PRO A 46 17.83 11.24 4.33
CA PRO A 46 16.86 11.84 3.41
C PRO A 46 15.46 11.23 3.61
N PHE A 47 14.43 12.07 3.51
CA PHE A 47 13.02 11.68 3.60
C PHE A 47 12.61 10.97 4.90
N GLY A 48 13.39 11.10 5.98
CA GLY A 48 13.02 10.53 7.28
C GLY A 48 13.46 9.07 7.49
N GLY A 49 14.04 8.42 6.48
CA GLY A 49 14.21 6.97 6.40
C GLY A 49 15.03 6.28 7.50
N ARG A 50 15.57 7.00 8.49
CA ARG A 50 16.25 6.42 9.66
C ARG A 50 15.49 6.57 10.97
N THR A 51 14.82 7.70 11.21
CA THR A 51 14.39 8.08 12.58
C THR A 51 12.91 8.43 12.70
N MET A 52 12.17 8.53 11.60
CA MET A 52 10.74 8.83 11.62
C MET A 52 10.03 8.22 10.40
N GLY A 53 8.71 8.06 10.50
CA GLY A 53 7.90 7.64 9.36
C GLY A 53 7.93 8.68 8.23
N PHE A 54 7.65 8.26 7.00
CA PHE A 54 7.67 9.18 5.85
C PHE A 54 6.62 10.28 5.99
N GLU A 55 5.42 9.95 6.47
CA GLU A 55 4.35 10.89 6.75
C GLU A 55 4.71 11.89 7.86
N GLN A 56 5.42 11.43 8.89
CA GLN A 56 5.95 12.31 9.93
C GLN A 56 7.01 13.25 9.37
N TRP A 57 7.86 12.77 8.46
CA TRP A 57 8.83 13.62 7.79
C TRP A 57 8.15 14.68 6.91
N ILE A 58 7.08 14.32 6.18
CA ILE A 58 6.28 15.29 5.42
C ILE A 58 5.73 16.37 6.35
N GLN A 59 5.09 15.96 7.44
CA GLN A 59 4.45 16.85 8.40
C GLN A 59 5.45 17.77 9.13
N PHE A 60 6.53 17.21 9.69
CA PHE A 60 7.39 17.92 10.63
C PHE A 60 8.65 18.51 9.99
N VAL A 61 8.97 18.14 8.74
CA VAL A 61 10.16 18.61 8.05
C VAL A 61 9.81 19.30 6.74
N LEU A 62 9.09 18.64 5.84
CA LEU A 62 8.81 19.19 4.50
C LEU A 62 7.90 20.41 4.56
N ILE A 63 6.71 20.29 5.16
CA ILE A 63 5.72 21.36 5.22
C ILE A 63 6.25 22.59 5.97
N PRO A 64 6.89 22.48 7.15
CA PRO A 64 7.45 23.63 7.86
C PRO A 64 8.54 24.32 7.06
N ARG A 65 9.41 23.57 6.36
CA ARG A 65 10.45 24.14 5.50
C ARG A 65 9.88 24.90 4.31
N ILE A 66 8.83 24.39 3.68
CA ILE A 66 8.14 25.12 2.61
C ILE A 66 7.58 26.44 3.15
N ARG A 67 6.88 26.39 4.29
CA ARG A 67 6.30 27.58 4.94
C ARG A 67 7.37 28.59 5.37
N GLU A 68 8.51 28.13 5.82
CA GLU A 68 9.67 28.97 6.13
C GLU A 68 10.21 29.66 4.87
N ALA A 69 10.45 28.91 3.80
CA ALA A 69 10.91 29.47 2.52
C ALA A 69 9.93 30.51 1.96
N MET A 70 8.62 30.30 2.12
CA MET A 70 7.61 31.29 1.75
C MET A 70 7.70 32.59 2.56
N ARG A 71 7.94 32.51 3.89
CA ARG A 71 8.05 33.69 4.75
C ARG A 71 9.35 34.47 4.53
N GLU A 72 10.46 33.74 4.38
CA GLU A 72 11.79 34.32 4.31
C GLU A 72 12.22 34.66 2.88
N GLY A 73 11.43 34.27 1.88
CA GLY A 73 11.76 34.45 0.47
C GLY A 73 12.94 33.59 0.02
N ALA A 74 13.21 32.49 0.72
CA ALA A 74 14.30 31.58 0.38
C ALA A 74 14.03 30.89 -0.96
N GLU A 75 15.11 30.56 -1.66
CA GLU A 75 15.02 29.82 -2.92
C GLU A 75 14.73 28.35 -2.65
N PHE A 76 13.82 27.76 -3.43
CA PHE A 76 13.60 26.31 -3.44
C PHE A 76 14.80 25.60 -4.08
N PRO A 77 15.06 24.33 -3.72
CA PRO A 77 16.11 23.56 -4.39
C PRO A 77 15.83 23.45 -5.89
N SER A 78 16.88 23.33 -6.70
CA SER A 78 16.74 23.16 -8.16
C SER A 78 16.28 21.76 -8.58
N HIS A 79 16.28 20.80 -7.65
CA HIS A 79 15.86 19.42 -7.89
C HIS A 79 15.19 18.87 -6.63
N SER A 80 14.12 18.12 -6.82
CA SER A 80 13.40 17.41 -5.77
C SER A 80 13.01 16.02 -6.28
N ALA A 81 13.01 15.03 -5.40
CA ALA A 81 12.67 13.65 -5.76
C ALA A 81 11.75 13.00 -4.70
N VAL A 82 10.95 13.83 -4.02
CA VAL A 82 10.10 13.37 -2.91
C VAL A 82 8.94 12.51 -3.42
N GLY A 83 8.37 12.84 -4.58
CA GLY A 83 7.35 12.06 -5.26
C GLY A 83 7.87 10.69 -5.72
N VAL A 84 9.10 10.65 -6.27
CA VAL A 84 9.75 9.37 -6.62
C VAL A 84 9.94 8.49 -5.40
N TYR A 85 10.38 9.07 -4.29
CA TYR A 85 10.51 8.34 -3.02
C TYR A 85 9.15 7.88 -2.49
N ALA A 86 8.11 8.72 -2.60
CA ALA A 86 6.76 8.44 -2.12
C ALA A 86 6.17 7.17 -2.74
N VAL A 87 6.32 6.99 -4.06
CA VAL A 87 5.83 5.79 -4.76
C VAL A 87 6.39 4.51 -4.14
N ARG A 88 7.65 4.52 -3.70
CA ARG A 88 8.27 3.37 -3.04
C ARG A 88 7.89 3.27 -1.57
N ALA A 89 7.82 4.40 -0.87
CA ALA A 89 7.53 4.43 0.56
C ALA A 89 6.09 4.03 0.89
N LEU A 90 5.17 4.26 -0.06
CA LEU A 90 3.73 4.04 0.05
C LEU A 90 3.26 2.94 -0.92
N ASP A 91 4.16 2.07 -1.38
CA ASP A 91 3.81 0.96 -2.27
C ASP A 91 2.86 -0.02 -1.56
N GLY A 92 1.78 -0.41 -2.26
CA GLY A 92 0.74 -1.29 -1.72
C GLY A 92 -0.31 -0.60 -0.83
N ASP A 93 -0.34 0.73 -0.82
CA ASP A 93 -1.28 1.54 -0.05
C ASP A 93 -2.22 2.34 -0.96
N ASP A 94 -3.35 1.71 -1.34
CA ASP A 94 -4.29 2.26 -2.31
C ASP A 94 -4.92 3.59 -1.86
N ASP A 95 -5.01 3.84 -0.54
CA ASP A 95 -5.53 5.10 0.00
C ASP A 95 -4.54 6.26 -0.19
N ALA A 96 -3.25 5.99 -0.42
CA ALA A 96 -2.20 7.01 -0.49
C ALA A 96 -1.96 7.60 -1.89
N ASP A 97 -2.76 7.24 -2.89
CA ASP A 97 -2.62 7.68 -4.29
C ASP A 97 -2.58 9.20 -4.46
N ARG A 98 -3.49 9.88 -3.76
CA ARG A 98 -3.57 11.34 -3.83
C ARG A 98 -2.36 11.98 -3.15
N LEU A 99 -1.88 11.41 -2.05
CA LEU A 99 -0.66 11.86 -1.38
C LEU A 99 0.57 11.73 -2.30
N CYS A 100 0.74 10.57 -2.95
CA CYS A 100 1.80 10.34 -3.94
C CYS A 100 1.73 11.32 -5.12
N SER A 101 0.53 11.61 -5.60
CA SER A 101 0.30 12.57 -6.69
C SER A 101 0.72 13.98 -6.29
N LEU A 102 0.32 14.44 -5.10
CA LEU A 102 0.69 15.77 -4.59
C LEU A 102 2.21 15.93 -4.42
N LEU A 103 2.91 14.90 -3.96
CA LEU A 103 4.37 14.92 -3.82
C LEU A 103 5.09 14.93 -5.17
N SER A 104 4.52 14.27 -6.17
CA SER A 104 5.02 14.29 -7.55
C SER A 104 4.78 15.64 -8.23
N ASP A 105 3.62 16.26 -7.97
CA ASP A 105 3.31 17.63 -8.40
C ASP A 105 4.29 18.64 -7.76
N LEU A 106 4.66 18.43 -6.50
CA LEU A 106 5.67 19.24 -5.81
C LEU A 106 7.03 19.16 -6.49
N ASP A 107 7.53 17.95 -6.78
CA ASP A 107 8.80 17.77 -7.52
C ASP A 107 8.77 18.53 -8.85
N TRP A 108 7.66 18.40 -9.57
CA TRP A 108 7.48 19.00 -10.87
C TRP A 108 7.49 20.53 -10.85
N VAL A 109 6.76 21.12 -9.90
CA VAL A 109 6.68 22.58 -9.73
C VAL A 109 8.06 23.12 -9.36
N ILE A 110 8.76 22.45 -8.45
CA ILE A 110 10.13 22.82 -8.02
C ILE A 110 11.11 22.74 -9.19
N GLU A 111 11.07 21.67 -9.99
CA GLU A 111 11.92 21.50 -11.18
C GLU A 111 11.52 22.43 -12.35
N ARG A 112 10.45 23.22 -12.21
CA ARG A 112 9.96 24.19 -13.21
C ARG A 112 9.68 23.53 -14.57
N ARG A 113 9.25 22.27 -14.56
CA ARG A 113 8.90 21.55 -15.80
C ARG A 113 7.55 22.07 -16.30
N MET A 114 7.32 22.09 -17.61
CA MET A 114 6.11 22.70 -18.21
C MET A 114 5.03 21.68 -18.63
N ALA A 115 5.32 20.37 -18.63
CA ALA A 115 4.36 19.31 -18.98
C ALA A 115 4.00 18.46 -17.74
N PRO A 116 2.72 18.36 -17.32
CA PRO A 116 2.31 17.81 -16.02
C PRO A 116 2.99 16.47 -15.73
N PRO A 117 3.36 16.20 -14.46
CA PRO A 117 4.14 15.01 -14.13
C PRO A 117 3.38 13.77 -14.62
N PRO A 118 4.08 12.75 -15.14
CA PRO A 118 3.44 11.47 -15.39
C PRO A 118 2.85 11.01 -14.06
N ARG A 119 1.52 11.01 -13.96
CA ARG A 119 0.84 10.54 -12.75
C ARG A 119 1.40 9.16 -12.43
N PRO A 120 1.79 8.89 -11.17
CA PRO A 120 2.21 7.55 -10.80
C PRO A 120 1.14 6.58 -11.31
N ARG A 121 1.57 5.58 -12.08
CA ARG A 121 0.67 4.51 -12.52
C ARG A 121 0.39 3.66 -11.29
N VAL A 122 -0.53 4.12 -10.49
CA VAL A 122 -1.19 3.28 -9.50
C VAL A 122 -2.23 2.48 -10.27
N SER A 123 -2.22 1.17 -10.07
CA SER A 123 -3.28 0.29 -10.58
C SER A 123 -4.62 0.94 -10.26
N ALA A 124 -5.42 1.22 -11.30
CA ALA A 124 -6.65 1.98 -11.16
C ALA A 124 -7.52 1.44 -10.00
N PRO A 125 -8.22 2.32 -9.26
CA PRO A 125 -9.15 1.87 -8.24
C PRO A 125 -10.22 1.01 -8.91
N SER A 126 -10.31 -0.26 -8.51
CA SER A 126 -11.53 -1.03 -8.75
C SER A 126 -12.63 -0.28 -8.00
N ALA A 127 -13.50 0.36 -8.76
CA ALA A 127 -14.55 1.23 -8.27
C ALA A 127 -15.26 0.65 -7.05
N THR A 128 -15.20 1.37 -5.94
CA THR A 128 -16.18 1.25 -4.85
C THR A 128 -17.52 1.78 -5.34
N PRO A 129 -18.63 1.32 -4.75
CA PRO A 129 -19.51 2.29 -4.13
C PRO A 129 -19.44 2.20 -2.61
N ALA A 130 -19.38 3.38 -2.03
CA ALA A 130 -19.23 3.65 -0.62
C ALA A 130 -20.42 3.17 0.23
N SER A 131 -20.04 2.82 1.47
CA SER A 131 -20.82 2.91 2.72
C SER A 131 -22.11 2.11 2.81
N THR A 132 -22.13 1.10 3.67
CA THR A 132 -22.92 1.06 4.91
C THR A 132 -22.75 -0.31 5.56
N GLU A 133 -22.36 -0.29 6.85
CA GLU A 133 -22.75 -1.30 7.84
C GLU A 133 -22.05 -2.67 7.79
N THR A 134 -21.76 -3.16 8.99
CA THR A 134 -21.36 -4.54 9.28
C THR A 134 -22.07 -5.54 8.37
N SER A 135 -21.39 -6.00 7.31
CA SER A 135 -21.92 -7.07 6.48
C SER A 135 -20.81 -7.99 6.00
N ARG A 136 -21.05 -9.26 6.33
CA ARG A 136 -20.38 -10.48 5.93
C ARG A 136 -19.77 -10.34 4.52
N PRO A 137 -18.48 -10.68 4.31
CA PRO A 137 -17.84 -10.56 3.00
C PRO A 137 -18.67 -11.31 1.95
N ASP A 138 -18.90 -10.66 0.81
CA ASP A 138 -19.72 -11.16 -0.29
C ASP A 138 -19.04 -12.38 -0.94
N ASP A 139 -19.86 -13.30 -1.42
CA ASP A 139 -19.43 -14.58 -2.02
C ASP A 139 -18.40 -14.38 -3.16
N ALA A 140 -18.52 -13.28 -3.92
CA ALA A 140 -17.61 -12.92 -5.01
C ALA A 140 -16.19 -12.53 -4.53
N THR A 141 -16.09 -11.74 -3.46
CA THR A 141 -14.81 -11.36 -2.85
C THR A 141 -14.12 -12.58 -2.24
N ARG A 142 -14.91 -13.50 -1.66
CA ARG A 142 -14.41 -14.77 -1.12
C ARG A 142 -13.96 -15.71 -2.23
N ALA A 143 -14.71 -15.80 -3.32
CA ALA A 143 -14.34 -16.58 -4.50
C ALA A 143 -13.08 -16.03 -5.19
N ALA A 144 -12.88 -14.72 -5.23
CA ALA A 144 -11.67 -14.09 -5.79
C ALA A 144 -10.42 -14.44 -4.96
N VAL A 145 -10.53 -14.40 -3.64
CA VAL A 145 -9.46 -14.82 -2.72
C VAL A 145 -9.14 -16.31 -2.93
N LEU A 146 -10.16 -17.18 -2.98
CA LEU A 146 -9.98 -18.62 -3.23
C LEU A 146 -9.39 -18.93 -4.61
N SER A 147 -9.80 -18.18 -5.64
CA SER A 147 -9.32 -18.34 -7.01
C SER A 147 -7.84 -17.93 -7.14
N GLY A 148 -7.43 -16.87 -6.43
CA GLY A 148 -6.03 -16.45 -6.36
C GLY A 148 -5.13 -17.53 -5.75
N TYR A 149 -5.56 -18.14 -4.64
CA TYR A 149 -4.78 -19.19 -3.98
C TYR A 149 -4.66 -20.48 -4.82
N SER A 150 -5.67 -20.81 -5.64
CA SER A 150 -5.60 -21.98 -6.53
C SER A 150 -4.46 -21.91 -7.57
N GLN A 151 -4.05 -20.69 -7.94
CA GLN A 151 -2.99 -20.47 -8.93
C GLN A 151 -1.60 -20.46 -8.29
N VAL A 152 -1.50 -20.08 -7.01
CA VAL A 152 -0.22 -19.86 -6.32
C VAL A 152 0.24 -21.12 -5.56
N LEU A 153 -0.69 -21.87 -4.95
CA LEU A 153 -0.35 -23.07 -4.16
C LEU A 153 0.43 -24.16 -4.90
N PRO A 154 0.22 -24.43 -6.20
CA PRO A 154 1.00 -25.44 -6.93
C PRO A 154 2.47 -25.06 -7.17
N LEU A 155 2.82 -23.77 -7.03
CA LEU A 155 4.15 -23.22 -7.31
C LEU A 155 5.06 -23.18 -6.08
N VAL A 156 4.52 -23.42 -4.90
CA VAL A 156 5.24 -23.36 -3.62
C VAL A 156 5.61 -24.79 -3.18
N HIS A 157 6.86 -24.99 -2.75
CA HIS A 157 7.38 -26.29 -2.32
C HIS A 157 8.03 -26.21 -0.93
N GLY A 158 8.22 -27.36 -0.28
CA GLY A 158 9.03 -27.45 0.94
C GLY A 158 8.35 -26.91 2.20
N GLU A 159 9.10 -26.18 3.03
CA GLU A 159 8.62 -25.57 4.29
C GLU A 159 7.70 -24.36 4.05
N ASP A 160 7.93 -23.63 2.96
CA ASP A 160 7.10 -22.47 2.60
C ASP A 160 5.65 -22.91 2.31
N LEU A 161 5.49 -24.04 1.63
CA LEU A 161 4.18 -24.65 1.37
C LEU A 161 3.47 -25.04 2.69
N GLU A 162 4.23 -25.51 3.70
CA GLU A 162 3.65 -25.95 4.96
C GLU A 162 3.14 -24.75 5.79
N GLN A 163 3.92 -23.68 5.86
CA GLN A 163 3.49 -22.44 6.52
C GLN A 163 2.28 -21.82 5.81
N GLN A 164 2.30 -21.78 4.47
CA GLN A 164 1.17 -21.28 3.68
C GLN A 164 -0.09 -22.12 3.90
N LEU A 165 0.02 -23.46 3.92
CA LEU A 165 -1.11 -24.34 4.19
C LEU A 165 -1.65 -24.19 5.61
N GLN A 166 -0.79 -23.90 6.60
CA GLN A 166 -1.21 -23.67 7.98
C GLN A 166 -1.99 -22.37 8.13
N ILE A 167 -1.52 -21.28 7.51
CA ILE A 167 -2.23 -19.99 7.44
C ILE A 167 -3.57 -20.17 6.70
N PHE A 168 -3.55 -20.90 5.60
CA PHE A 168 -4.74 -21.18 4.80
C PHE A 168 -5.79 -21.98 5.59
N ASN A 169 -5.37 -22.99 6.36
CA ASN A 169 -6.27 -23.80 7.19
C ASN A 169 -6.90 -22.95 8.30
N LEU A 170 -6.13 -22.03 8.91
CA LEU A 170 -6.65 -21.07 9.88
C LEU A 170 -7.70 -20.15 9.26
N PHE A 171 -7.47 -19.67 8.03
CA PHE A 171 -8.45 -18.88 7.30
C PHE A 171 -9.70 -19.70 6.96
N ALA A 172 -9.56 -20.94 6.50
CA ALA A 172 -10.67 -21.83 6.17
C ALA A 172 -11.59 -22.12 7.37
N GLN A 173 -11.06 -22.11 8.59
CA GLN A 173 -11.85 -22.24 9.82
C GLN A 173 -12.75 -21.02 10.09
N SER A 174 -12.39 -19.84 9.58
CA SER A 174 -13.21 -18.63 9.64
C SER A 174 -14.30 -18.56 8.54
N LEU A 175 -14.26 -19.48 7.58
CA LEU A 175 -15.21 -19.54 6.46
C LEU A 175 -16.49 -20.32 6.83
N PRO A 176 -17.62 -20.04 6.16
CA PRO A 176 -18.90 -20.66 6.45
C PRO A 176 -18.85 -22.13 6.02
N PRO A 177 -19.54 -23.04 6.72
CA PRO A 177 -19.48 -24.48 6.43
C PRO A 177 -19.94 -24.83 5.00
N ALA A 178 -20.80 -24.00 4.40
CA ALA A 178 -21.28 -24.17 3.02
C ALA A 178 -20.17 -24.07 1.95
N MET A 179 -19.07 -23.36 2.23
CA MET A 179 -17.98 -23.16 1.26
C MET A 179 -16.86 -24.21 1.35
N ARG A 180 -16.83 -24.99 2.44
CA ARG A 180 -15.84 -26.05 2.69
C ARG A 180 -15.74 -27.11 1.58
N PRO A 181 -16.84 -27.63 0.99
CA PRO A 181 -16.73 -28.61 -0.09
C PRO A 181 -16.10 -28.03 -1.36
N GLU A 182 -16.37 -26.76 -1.69
CA GLU A 182 -15.81 -26.10 -2.87
C GLU A 182 -14.30 -25.84 -2.70
N LEU A 183 -13.90 -25.41 -1.50
CA LEU A 183 -12.52 -25.29 -1.07
C LEU A 183 -11.75 -26.61 -1.12
N SER A 184 -12.34 -27.68 -0.59
CA SER A 184 -11.77 -29.03 -0.65
C SER A 184 -11.55 -29.45 -2.11
N ALA A 185 -12.53 -29.21 -2.98
CA ALA A 185 -12.43 -29.56 -4.39
C ALA A 185 -11.29 -28.80 -5.10
N LEU A 186 -11.09 -27.52 -4.77
CA LEU A 186 -9.98 -26.72 -5.30
C LEU A 186 -8.61 -27.26 -4.87
N LEU A 187 -8.45 -27.63 -3.59
CA LEU A 187 -7.19 -28.22 -3.10
C LEU A 187 -6.92 -29.60 -3.71
N THR A 188 -7.95 -30.42 -3.91
CA THR A 188 -7.81 -31.70 -4.63
C THR A 188 -7.38 -31.49 -6.08
N LYS A 189 -7.93 -30.48 -6.76
CA LYS A 189 -7.53 -30.11 -8.11
C LYS A 189 -6.09 -29.59 -8.17
N ALA A 190 -5.67 -28.79 -7.19
CA ALA A 190 -4.30 -28.32 -7.06
C ALA A 190 -3.32 -29.49 -6.85
N ALA A 191 -3.66 -30.44 -5.98
CA ALA A 191 -2.85 -31.64 -5.72
C ALA A 191 -2.63 -32.47 -7.00
N ALA A 192 -3.67 -32.65 -7.81
CA ALA A 192 -3.58 -33.37 -9.09
C ALA A 192 -2.66 -32.67 -10.11
N ALA A 193 -2.52 -31.34 -10.03
CA ALA A 193 -1.63 -30.56 -10.89
C ALA A 193 -0.19 -30.46 -10.36
N THR A 194 0.07 -30.84 -9.11
CA THR A 194 1.40 -30.82 -8.50
C THR A 194 2.21 -32.04 -8.90
N ALA A 195 3.43 -31.85 -9.41
CA ALA A 195 4.33 -32.94 -9.82
C ALA A 195 5.02 -33.63 -8.62
N ASP A 196 5.36 -32.88 -7.57
CA ASP A 196 6.04 -33.37 -6.37
C ASP A 196 5.10 -34.23 -5.49
N PRO A 197 5.44 -35.50 -5.19
CA PRO A 197 4.57 -36.42 -4.45
C PRO A 197 4.34 -35.99 -2.99
N THR A 198 5.31 -35.35 -2.35
CA THR A 198 5.21 -34.89 -0.96
C THR A 198 4.24 -33.72 -0.84
N SER A 199 4.37 -32.73 -1.73
CA SER A 199 3.50 -31.56 -1.83
C SER A 199 2.07 -31.96 -2.21
N ARG A 200 1.92 -32.92 -3.13
CA ARG A 200 0.61 -33.53 -3.47
C ARG A 200 -0.07 -34.13 -2.26
N ALA A 201 0.62 -35.01 -1.52
CA ALA A 201 0.06 -35.66 -0.33
C ALA A 201 -0.36 -34.65 0.76
N ARG A 202 0.38 -33.53 0.89
CA ARG A 202 0.05 -32.43 1.82
C ARG A 202 -1.23 -31.69 1.40
N LEU A 203 -1.37 -31.36 0.12
CA LEU A 203 -2.58 -30.72 -0.43
C LEU A 203 -3.83 -31.61 -0.28
N GLU A 204 -3.69 -32.92 -0.53
CA GLU A 204 -4.78 -33.88 -0.33
C GLU A 204 -5.19 -34.04 1.14
N ARG A 205 -4.24 -33.92 2.07
CA ARG A 205 -4.52 -33.93 3.50
C ARG A 205 -5.26 -32.67 3.93
N ALA A 206 -4.83 -31.50 3.43
CA ALA A 206 -5.51 -30.23 3.68
C ALA A 206 -6.94 -30.22 3.13
N ALA A 207 -7.15 -30.74 1.91
CA ALA A 207 -8.47 -30.89 1.30
C ALA A 207 -9.43 -31.69 2.20
N ARG A 208 -8.98 -32.87 2.68
CA ARG A 208 -9.76 -33.71 3.60
C ARG A 208 -10.06 -33.03 4.93
N SER A 209 -9.09 -32.34 5.51
CA SER A 209 -9.28 -31.63 6.79
C SER A 209 -10.36 -30.53 6.69
N ILE A 210 -10.39 -29.80 5.58
CA ILE A 210 -11.40 -28.77 5.32
C ILE A 210 -12.78 -29.38 5.06
N ALA A 211 -12.86 -30.49 4.32
CA ALA A 211 -14.11 -31.22 4.08
C ALA A 211 -14.73 -31.75 5.38
N ASP A 212 -13.92 -32.25 6.31
CA ASP A 212 -14.37 -32.76 7.62
C ASP A 212 -14.63 -31.63 8.64
N GLY A 213 -14.33 -30.38 8.29
CA GLY A 213 -14.60 -29.22 9.13
C GLY A 213 -13.69 -29.09 10.34
N GLY A 214 -12.44 -29.58 10.24
CA GLY A 214 -11.45 -29.50 11.32
C GLY A 214 -11.42 -30.71 12.27
N LYS A 215 -12.24 -31.75 12.04
CA LYS A 215 -12.13 -33.05 12.74
C LYS A 215 -11.20 -34.01 11.99
N ALA A 216 -9.92 -33.66 11.85
CA ALA A 216 -8.93 -34.64 11.41
C ALA A 216 -7.56 -34.32 12.02
N LEU A 217 -7.48 -34.48 13.34
CA LEU A 217 -6.26 -34.83 14.05
C LEU A 217 -6.68 -35.68 15.25
N ASP A 218 -6.76 -36.98 15.02
CA ASP A 218 -6.14 -37.98 15.89
C ASP A 218 -5.24 -38.84 14.99
#